data_AF-A0AAU6WYC2-F1
#
_entry.id   AF-A0AAU6WYC2-F1
#
_cell.length_a   1.000
_cell.length_b   1.000
_cell.length_c   1.000
_cell.angle_alpha   90.00
_cell.angle_beta   90.00
_cell.angle_gamma   90.00
#
_symmetry.space_group_name_H-M   'P 1'
#
loop_
_entity.id
_entity.type
_entity.pdbx_description
1 polymer ?
#
loop_
_entity_poly.entity_id
_entity_poly.type
_entity_poly.pdbx_seq_one_letter_code
_entity_poly.pdbx_strand_id
1 'polypeptide(L)'
;MENQKALFKLPDFVLVHPDLAEDPVCRQGQIGLLTYAVINRDDFYVGFEDEEVGVYNASALLILKDADAIFRYADTNRDFLTEYEQNALLSIGLLELYAENSGYQKEAFRIALQHPPLMDAVLLSIEAALQLNRGPETGR
;
A
#
# COMPACT_ATOMS: atom_id res chain seq x y z
N MET A 1 -1.68 33.24 -2.64
CA MET A 1 -1.65 32.11 -1.70
C MET A 1 -1.64 30.87 -2.57
N GLU A 2 -0.46 30.28 -2.75
CA GLU A 2 -0.27 29.15 -3.64
C GLU A 2 -0.87 27.92 -2.96
N ASN A 3 -1.93 27.36 -3.54
CA ASN A 3 -2.52 26.11 -3.10
C ASN A 3 -1.47 25.02 -3.32
N GLN A 4 -0.72 24.69 -2.27
CA GLN A 4 0.11 23.50 -2.23
C GLN A 4 -0.83 22.30 -2.19
N LYS A 5 -1.34 21.89 -3.36
CA LYS A 5 -1.87 20.53 -3.53
C LYS A 5 -0.71 19.63 -3.16
N ALA A 6 -0.80 18.94 -2.03
CA ALA A 6 0.15 17.90 -1.69
C ALA A 6 0.23 16.97 -2.90
N LEU A 7 1.40 16.92 -3.54
CA LEU A 7 1.65 15.98 -4.61
C LEU A 7 1.65 14.60 -3.94
N PHE A 8 0.63 13.79 -4.21
CA PHE A 8 0.62 12.41 -3.76
C PHE A 8 1.85 11.72 -4.36
N LYS A 9 2.83 11.42 -3.51
CA LYS A 9 4.03 10.70 -3.90
C LYS A 9 3.67 9.23 -3.92
N LEU A 10 3.79 8.60 -5.09
CA LEU A 10 3.65 7.16 -5.21
C LEU A 10 4.79 6.46 -4.46
N PRO A 11 4.53 5.29 -3.84
CA PRO A 11 5.57 4.51 -3.20
C PRO A 11 6.51 3.88 -4.23
N ASP A 12 7.70 3.51 -3.78
CA ASP A 12 8.66 2.80 -4.64
C ASP A 12 8.20 1.35 -4.86
N PHE A 13 7.75 0.67 -3.81
CA PHE A 13 7.24 -0.71 -3.89
C PHE A 13 5.73 -0.77 -3.70
N VAL A 14 5.12 -1.72 -4.41
CA VAL A 14 3.70 -2.04 -4.36
C VAL A 14 3.53 -3.55 -4.21
N LEU A 15 2.42 -3.96 -3.62
CA LEU A 15 1.99 -5.35 -3.57
C LEU A 15 0.91 -5.58 -4.62
N VAL A 16 1.07 -6.60 -5.47
CA VAL A 16 -0.03 -7.04 -6.34
C VAL A 16 -1.08 -7.70 -5.46
N HIS A 17 -2.34 -7.27 -5.60
CA HIS A 17 -3.44 -7.77 -4.78
C HIS A 17 -3.50 -9.31 -4.79
N PRO A 18 -3.45 -10.00 -3.63
CA PRO A 18 -3.42 -11.47 -3.61
C PRO A 18 -4.64 -12.12 -4.26
N ASP A 19 -5.80 -11.47 -4.12
CA ASP A 19 -7.06 -11.95 -4.71
C ASP A 19 -7.38 -11.33 -6.08
N LEU A 20 -6.36 -10.84 -6.81
CA LEU A 20 -6.56 -10.27 -8.14
C LEU A 20 -7.10 -11.34 -9.11
N ALA A 21 -8.32 -11.13 -9.59
CA ALA A 21 -9.04 -12.12 -10.40
C ALA A 21 -8.40 -12.32 -11.79
N GLU A 22 -7.95 -11.24 -12.42
CA GLU A 22 -7.29 -11.23 -13.73
C GLU A 22 -5.91 -10.59 -13.57
N ASP A 23 -4.90 -11.42 -13.32
CA ASP A 23 -3.52 -10.96 -13.22
C ASP A 23 -2.81 -11.14 -14.58
N PRO A 24 -2.36 -10.04 -15.22
CA PRO A 24 -1.77 -10.09 -16.56
C PRO A 24 -0.44 -10.84 -16.63
N VAL A 25 0.28 -10.98 -15.51
CA VAL A 25 1.61 -11.61 -15.46
C VAL A 25 1.73 -12.63 -14.31
N CYS A 26 0.63 -13.03 -13.69
CA CYS A 26 0.55 -14.06 -12.64
C CYS A 26 1.43 -13.77 -11.41
N ARG A 27 1.36 -12.55 -10.87
CA ARG A 27 2.17 -12.05 -9.74
C ARG A 27 1.35 -11.74 -8.49
N GLN A 28 0.17 -12.33 -8.33
CA GLN A 28 -0.66 -12.12 -7.15
C GLN A 28 0.13 -12.36 -5.85
N GLY A 29 0.02 -11.43 -4.91
CA GLY A 29 0.72 -11.49 -3.63
C GLY A 29 2.23 -11.24 -3.71
N GLN A 30 2.77 -10.89 -4.89
CA GLN A 30 4.18 -10.51 -5.03
C GLN A 30 4.38 -9.01 -4.87
N ILE A 31 5.53 -8.65 -4.29
CA ILE A 31 5.98 -7.27 -4.12
C ILE A 31 6.81 -6.89 -5.35
N GLY A 32 6.43 -5.81 -6.03
CA GLY A 32 7.12 -5.31 -7.21
C GLY A 32 7.50 -3.84 -7.08
N LEU A 33 8.47 -3.41 -7.88
CA LEU A 33 8.91 -2.01 -7.96
C LEU A 33 7.98 -1.24 -8.90
N LEU A 34 7.36 -0.17 -8.43
CA LEU A 34 6.60 0.73 -9.28
C LEU A 34 7.57 1.59 -10.10
N THR A 35 7.75 1.22 -11.36
CA THR A 35 8.73 1.84 -12.26
C THR A 35 8.19 3.09 -12.94
N TYR A 36 6.89 3.10 -13.25
CA TYR A 36 6.23 4.19 -13.95
C TYR A 36 4.72 4.15 -13.70
N ALA A 37 4.06 5.31 -13.73
CA ALA A 37 2.62 5.42 -13.59
C ALA A 37 2.05 6.48 -14.53
N VAL A 38 1.00 6.12 -15.27
CA VAL A 38 0.21 7.02 -16.10
C VAL A 38 -1.17 7.15 -15.46
N ILE A 39 -1.25 7.98 -14.41
CA ILE A 39 -2.45 8.13 -13.56
C ILE A 39 -3.72 8.42 -14.39
N ASN A 40 -3.61 9.20 -15.47
CA ASN A 40 -4.76 9.57 -16.30
C ASN A 40 -5.32 8.41 -17.13
N ARG A 41 -4.55 7.34 -17.31
CA ARG A 41 -4.95 6.11 -18.02
C ARG A 41 -5.18 4.94 -17.07
N ASP A 42 -4.92 5.13 -15.78
CA ASP A 42 -4.94 4.07 -14.78
C ASP A 42 -3.94 2.94 -15.10
N ASP A 43 -2.80 3.28 -15.69
CA ASP A 43 -1.74 2.32 -16.02
C ASP A 43 -0.57 2.45 -15.03
N PHE A 44 -0.29 1.39 -14.29
CA PHE A 44 0.83 1.30 -13.34
C PHE A 44 1.76 0.17 -13.74
N TYR A 45 3.02 0.53 -14.02
CA TYR A 45 4.04 -0.39 -14.52
C TYR A 45 4.88 -0.91 -13.35
N VAL A 46 4.76 -2.20 -13.07
CA VAL A 46 5.41 -2.85 -11.93
C VAL A 46 6.45 -3.85 -12.44
N GLY A 47 7.71 -3.62 -12.09
CA GLY A 47 8.83 -4.50 -12.42
C GLY A 47 9.10 -5.50 -11.30
N PHE A 48 9.41 -6.74 -11.68
CA PHE A 48 9.73 -7.85 -10.77
C PHE A 48 11.19 -8.28 -10.89
N GLU A 49 11.63 -9.20 -10.01
CA GLU A 49 13.04 -9.62 -9.93
C GLU A 49 13.53 -10.39 -11.16
N ASP A 50 12.62 -10.94 -11.96
CA ASP A 50 12.90 -11.68 -13.19
C ASP A 50 12.80 -10.82 -14.45
N GLU A 51 12.87 -9.50 -14.29
CA GLU A 51 12.82 -8.51 -15.38
C GLU A 51 11.46 -8.42 -16.10
N GLU A 52 10.47 -9.22 -15.69
CA GLU A 52 9.10 -9.06 -16.19
C GLU A 52 8.47 -7.77 -15.65
N VAL A 53 7.66 -7.13 -16.50
CA VAL A 53 6.90 -5.92 -16.15
C VAL A 53 5.42 -6.19 -16.37
N GLY A 54 4.64 -6.06 -15.30
CA GLY A 54 3.18 -6.09 -15.36
C GLY A 54 2.60 -4.68 -15.47
N VAL A 55 1.48 -4.55 -16.18
CA VAL A 55 0.70 -3.31 -16.22
C VAL A 55 -0.61 -3.54 -15.47
N TYR A 56 -0.81 -2.79 -14.39
CA TYR A 56 -1.94 -2.95 -13.48
C TYR A 56 -2.73 -1.66 -13.39
N ASN A 57 -4.00 -1.79 -13.01
CA ASN A 57 -4.81 -0.65 -12.61
C ASN A 57 -4.59 -0.28 -11.13
N ALA A 58 -5.01 0.90 -10.71
CA ALA A 58 -4.82 1.37 -9.34
C ALA A 58 -5.51 0.50 -8.28
N SER A 59 -6.59 -0.21 -8.63
CA SER A 59 -7.32 -1.10 -7.71
C SER A 59 -6.59 -2.43 -7.47
N ALA A 60 -5.79 -2.88 -8.43
CA ALA A 60 -5.04 -4.14 -8.40
C ALA A 60 -3.74 -4.05 -7.58
N LEU A 61 -3.33 -2.84 -7.19
CA LEU A 61 -2.09 -2.60 -6.47
C LEU A 61 -2.37 -2.06 -5.08
N LEU A 62 -1.75 -2.69 -4.09
CA LEU A 62 -1.81 -2.35 -2.68
C LEU A 62 -0.55 -1.60 -2.25
N ILE A 63 -0.75 -0.61 -1.39
CA ILE A 63 0.31 0.18 -0.75
C ILE A 63 0.10 0.16 0.76
N LEU A 64 1.14 0.50 1.52
CA LEU A 64 1.01 0.69 2.97
C LEU A 64 0.22 1.97 3.26
N LYS A 65 -0.65 1.88 4.27
CA LYS A 65 -1.21 3.06 4.93
C LYS A 65 -0.09 3.82 5.65
N ASP A 66 -0.30 5.11 5.88
CA ASP A 66 0.63 5.88 6.70
C ASP A 66 0.75 5.28 8.12
N ALA A 67 1.91 5.50 8.74
CA ALA A 67 2.20 4.95 10.06
C ALA A 67 1.18 5.40 11.12
N ASP A 68 0.68 6.64 11.03
CA ASP A 68 -0.31 7.19 11.96
C ASP A 68 -1.65 6.43 11.90
N ALA A 69 -2.10 6.04 10.72
CA ALA A 69 -3.30 5.24 10.51
C ALA A 69 -3.11 3.82 11.08
N ILE A 70 -1.93 3.23 10.88
CA ILE A 70 -1.59 1.90 11.41
C ILE A 70 -1.56 1.92 12.94
N PHE A 71 -0.86 2.88 13.55
CA PHE A 71 -0.81 3.00 15.02
C PHE A 71 -2.18 3.30 15.62
N ARG A 72 -2.97 4.14 14.97
CA ARG A 72 -4.35 4.43 15.41
C ARG A 72 -5.23 3.20 15.35
N TYR A 73 -5.11 2.37 14.32
CA TYR A 73 -5.82 1.09 14.26
C TYR A 73 -5.39 0.17 15.39
N ALA A 74 -4.09 0.06 15.66
CA ALA A 74 -3.55 -0.76 16.74
C ALA A 74 -4.04 -0.32 18.13
N ASP A 75 -4.10 0.99 18.38
CA ASP A 75 -4.59 1.54 19.64
C ASP A 75 -6.11 1.36 19.80
N THR A 76 -6.87 1.66 18.75
CA THR A 76 -8.35 1.57 18.76
C THR A 76 -8.84 0.13 18.93
N ASN A 77 -8.12 -0.84 18.37
CA ASN A 77 -8.53 -2.25 18.37
C ASN A 77 -7.73 -3.10 19.38
N ARG A 78 -6.95 -2.49 20.29
CA ARG A 78 -6.03 -3.21 21.18
C ARG A 78 -6.67 -4.41 21.89
N ASP A 79 -7.88 -4.24 22.42
CA ASP A 79 -8.58 -5.27 23.19
C ASP A 79 -9.06 -6.46 22.34
N PHE A 80 -9.10 -6.30 21.01
CA PHE A 80 -9.54 -7.32 20.06
C PHE A 80 -8.39 -7.99 19.30
N LEU A 81 -7.16 -7.52 19.51
CA LEU A 81 -5.98 -8.02 18.83
C LEU A 81 -5.20 -8.98 19.74
N THR A 82 -4.72 -10.07 19.18
CA THR A 82 -3.75 -10.94 19.85
C THR A 82 -2.42 -10.20 20.03
N GLU A 83 -1.59 -10.64 20.97
CA GLU A 83 -0.23 -10.10 21.14
C GLU A 83 0.60 -10.20 19.84
N TYR A 84 0.42 -11.29 19.09
CA TYR A 84 1.07 -11.50 17.80
C TYR A 84 0.67 -10.44 16.77
N GLU A 85 -0.62 -10.11 16.69
CA GLU A 85 -1.14 -9.09 15.79
C GLU A 85 -0.75 -7.67 16.22
N GLN A 86 -0.76 -7.39 17.52
CA GLN A 86 -0.31 -6.10 18.04
C GLN A 86 1.17 -5.84 17.71
N ASN A 87 2.02 -6.86 17.89
CA ASN A 87 3.43 -6.78 17.53
C ASN A 87 3.65 -6.59 16.03
N ALA A 88 2.84 -7.23 15.18
CA ALA A 88 2.88 -7.04 13.74
C ALA A 88 2.52 -5.60 13.34
N LEU A 89 1.41 -5.05 13.87
CA LEU A 89 1.01 -3.67 13.57
C LEU A 89 2.05 -2.65 14.03
N LEU A 90 2.62 -2.84 15.23
CA LEU A 90 3.70 -1.97 15.71
C LEU A 90 4.93 -2.05 14.80
N SER A 91 5.30 -3.25 14.36
CA SER A 91 6.46 -3.47 13.49
C SER A 91 6.26 -2.83 12.12
N ILE A 92 5.10 -3.04 11.49
CA ILE A 92 4.75 -2.43 10.19
C ILE A 92 4.74 -0.91 10.31
N GLY A 93 4.07 -0.35 11.33
CA GLY A 93 4.02 1.10 11.53
C GLY A 93 5.40 1.73 11.74
N LEU A 94 6.29 1.07 12.49
CA LEU A 94 7.67 1.52 12.68
C LEU A 94 8.48 1.46 11.38
N LEU A 95 8.33 0.39 10.59
CA LEU A 95 9.00 0.27 9.29
C LEU A 95 8.53 1.36 8.32
N GLU A 96 7.24 1.69 8.34
CA GLU A 96 6.66 2.73 7.48
C GLU A 96 7.16 4.14 7.87
N LEU A 97 7.37 4.43 9.15
CA LEU A 97 8.01 5.68 9.60
C LEU A 97 9.41 5.88 8.99
N TYR A 98 10.09 4.80 8.62
CA TYR A 98 11.42 4.83 8.02
C TYR A 98 11.42 4.41 6.54
N ALA A 99 10.26 4.42 5.86
CA ALA A 99 10.09 3.90 4.50
C ALA A 99 10.84 4.67 3.40
N GLU A 100 11.51 5.80 3.70
CA GLU A 100 12.55 6.35 2.82
C GLU A 100 13.64 5.32 2.51
N ASN A 101 13.83 4.33 3.39
CA ASN A 101 14.59 3.12 3.10
C ASN A 101 13.70 2.07 2.44
N SER A 102 13.94 1.84 1.16
CA SER A 102 13.18 0.92 0.31
C SER A 102 13.20 -0.55 0.81
N GLY A 103 14.19 -0.94 1.62
CA GLY A 103 14.23 -2.25 2.28
C GLY A 103 13.19 -2.42 3.38
N TYR A 104 12.86 -1.36 4.11
CA TYR A 104 11.85 -1.40 5.17
C TYR A 104 10.43 -1.51 4.61
N GLN A 105 10.16 -0.87 3.48
CA GLN A 105 8.87 -1.00 2.80
C GLN A 105 8.59 -2.45 2.37
N LYS A 106 9.58 -3.13 1.77
CA LYS A 106 9.45 -4.56 1.42
C LYS A 106 9.22 -5.44 2.66
N GLU A 107 9.91 -5.14 3.76
CA GLU A 107 9.74 -5.88 5.02
C GLU A 107 8.31 -5.72 5.56
N ALA A 108 7.79 -4.49 5.57
CA ALA A 108 6.45 -4.19 6.04
C ALA A 108 5.37 -4.94 5.23
N PHE A 109 5.50 -4.99 3.90
CA PHE A 109 4.62 -5.82 3.07
C PHE A 109 4.71 -7.30 3.42
N ARG A 110 5.92 -7.83 3.68
CA ARG A 110 6.10 -9.25 4.03
C ARG A 110 5.42 -9.59 5.35
N ILE A 111 5.51 -8.71 6.35
CA ILE A 111 4.82 -8.88 7.62
C ILE A 111 3.30 -8.83 7.38
N ALA A 112 2.80 -7.89 6.58
CA ALA A 112 1.37 -7.83 6.25
C ALA A 112 0.85 -9.13 5.60
N LEU A 113 1.60 -9.71 4.65
CA LEU A 113 1.25 -10.97 3.99
C LEU A 113 1.25 -12.18 4.94
N GLN A 114 2.07 -12.16 5.99
CA GLN A 114 2.08 -13.20 7.02
C GLN A 114 0.88 -13.10 7.98
N HIS A 115 0.15 -11.98 7.94
CA HIS A 115 -1.00 -11.70 8.77
C HIS A 115 -2.23 -11.29 7.93
N PRO A 116 -2.85 -12.22 7.17
CA PRO A 116 -4.00 -11.90 6.32
C PRO A 116 -5.13 -11.10 7.00
N PRO A 117 -5.51 -11.36 8.27
CA PRO A 117 -6.55 -10.58 8.96
C PRO A 117 -6.20 -9.09 9.15
N LEU A 118 -4.91 -8.73 9.09
CA LEU A 118 -4.43 -7.36 9.27
C LEU A 118 -4.23 -6.62 7.95
N MET A 119 -4.34 -7.28 6.80
CA MET A 119 -4.07 -6.65 5.51
C MET A 119 -4.95 -5.41 5.29
N ASP A 120 -6.25 -5.50 5.57
CA ASP A 120 -7.16 -4.34 5.46
C ASP A 120 -6.84 -3.23 6.47
N ALA A 121 -6.19 -3.57 7.59
CA ALA A 121 -5.79 -2.60 8.60
C ALA A 121 -4.56 -1.79 8.18
N VAL A 122 -3.66 -2.39 7.40
CA VAL A 122 -2.33 -1.82 7.07
C VAL A 122 -2.13 -1.50 5.60
N LEU A 123 -2.94 -2.06 4.71
CA LEU A 123 -2.86 -1.84 3.27
C LEU A 123 -4.09 -1.09 2.75
N LEU A 124 -3.93 -0.41 1.63
CA LEU A 124 -5.01 0.13 0.83
C LEU A 124 -4.63 0.07 -0.65
N SER A 125 -5.63 0.09 -1.54
CA SER A 125 -5.34 0.20 -2.97
C SER A 125 -4.78 1.59 -3.33
N ILE A 126 -4.01 1.68 -4.42
CA ILE A 126 -3.59 2.98 -4.97
C ILE A 126 -4.82 3.82 -5.31
N GLU A 127 -5.90 3.19 -5.80
CA GLU A 127 -7.17 3.86 -6.09
C GLU A 127 -7.71 4.57 -4.83
N ALA A 128 -7.82 3.85 -3.72
CA ALA A 128 -8.30 4.42 -2.45
C ALA A 128 -7.37 5.55 -1.97
N ALA A 129 -6.06 5.39 -2.10
CA ALA A 129 -5.09 6.40 -1.72
C ALA A 129 -5.23 7.69 -2.55
N LEU A 130 -5.45 7.56 -3.86
CA LEU A 130 -5.70 8.69 -4.76
C LEU A 130 -7.01 9.41 -4.43
N GLN A 131 -8.06 8.68 -4.06
CA GLN A 131 -9.34 9.26 -3.65
C GLN A 131 -9.20 10.05 -2.33
N LEU A 132 -8.49 9.51 -1.34
CA LEU A 132 -8.23 10.20 -0.07
C LEU A 132 -7.47 11.53 -0.28
N ASN A 133 -6.54 11.57 -1.23
CA ASN A 133 -5.76 12.77 -1.53
C ASN A 133 -6.51 13.83 -2.36
N ARG A 134 -7.61 13.47 -3.02
CA ARG A 134 -8.44 14.43 -3.77
C ARG A 134 -9.33 15.28 -2.86
N GLY A 135 -9.46 14.92 -1.57
CA GLY A 135 -10.39 15.52 -0.63
C GLY A 135 -11.84 15.15 -0.96
N PRO A 136 -12.81 15.39 -0.05
CA PRO A 136 -14.21 15.18 -0.37
C PRO A 136 -14.55 16.11 -1.54
N GLU A 137 -14.98 15.53 -2.67
CA GLU A 137 -15.60 16.31 -3.73
C GLU A 137 -16.73 17.10 -3.07
N THR A 138 -16.58 18.42 -3.00
CA THR A 138 -17.59 19.29 -2.41
C THR A 138 -18.79 19.30 -3.37
N GLY A 139 -19.61 18.26 -3.24
CA GLY A 139 -20.90 18.11 -3.87
C GLY A 139 -21.85 19.14 -3.25
N ARG A 140 -22.35 20.01 -4.12
CA ARG A 140 -23.33 21.07 -3.88
C ARG A 140 -24.67 20.54 -3.37
#